data_AF-A0A0C4DNJ2-F1
#
_entry.id   AF-A0A0C4DNJ2-F1
#
_cell.length_a   1.000
_cell.length_b   1.000
_cell.length_c   1.000
_cell.angle_alpha   90.00
_cell.angle_beta   90.00
_cell.angle_gamma   90.00
#
_symmetry.space_group_name_H-M   'P 1'
#
loop_
_entity.id
_entity.type
_entity.pdbx_description
1 polymer ?
#
loop_
_entity_poly.entity_id
_entity_poly.type
_entity_poly.pdbx_seq_one_letter_code
_entity_poly.pdbx_strand_id
1 'polypeptide(L)'
;MARIVELCPEIAGGKGVAGLDVIRHGVGLRPCREGGVRIETELMDGMDCPVIHNYGHAGWGYQGSYGCAERVVELADEVFAGGSGDKAKL
;
A
#
# COMPACT_ATOMS: atom_id res chain seq x y z
N MET A 1 -24.02 -3.77 11.41
CA MET A 1 -24.26 -2.34 11.69
C MET A 1 -24.51 -2.01 13.17
N ALA A 2 -24.95 -2.95 14.02
CA ALA A 2 -25.21 -2.64 15.45
C ALA A 2 -24.01 -2.03 16.20
N ARG A 3 -22.81 -2.61 16.03
CA ARG A 3 -21.58 -2.14 16.74
C ARG A 3 -21.28 -0.65 16.55
N ILE A 4 -21.47 -0.09 15.35
CA ILE A 4 -21.16 1.33 15.10
C ILE A 4 -22.20 2.25 15.75
N VAL A 5 -23.48 1.86 15.74
CA VAL A 5 -24.55 2.66 16.36
C VAL A 5 -24.48 2.61 17.89
N GLU A 6 -23.97 1.52 18.46
CA GLU A 6 -23.68 1.42 19.91
C GLU A 6 -22.50 2.32 20.29
N LEU A 7 -21.43 2.34 19.49
CA LEU A 7 -20.24 3.14 19.74
C LEU A 7 -20.48 4.66 19.52
N CYS A 8 -21.31 5.02 18.54
CA CYS A 8 -21.56 6.40 18.09
C CYS A 8 -23.06 6.56 17.73
N PRO A 9 -23.96 6.72 18.71
CA PRO A 9 -25.41 6.76 18.48
C PRO A 9 -25.89 7.90 17.57
N GLU A 10 -25.15 9.01 17.53
CA GLU A 10 -25.44 10.20 16.74
C GLU A 10 -25.41 9.95 15.23
N ILE A 11 -24.64 8.96 14.76
CA ILE A 11 -24.55 8.60 13.33
C ILE A 11 -25.90 8.14 12.74
N ALA A 12 -26.80 7.65 13.60
CA ALA A 12 -28.14 7.19 13.24
C ALA A 12 -29.25 8.07 13.87
N GLY A 13 -28.88 9.23 14.43
CA GLY A 13 -29.81 10.12 15.14
C GLY A 13 -30.55 9.42 16.30
N GLY A 14 -29.90 8.47 16.98
CA GLY A 14 -30.49 7.72 18.09
C GLY A 14 -31.55 6.67 17.70
N LYS A 15 -31.79 6.43 16.41
CA LYS A 15 -32.85 5.50 15.93
C LYS A 15 -32.37 4.05 15.73
N GLY A 16 -31.21 3.69 16.26
CA GLY A 16 -30.62 2.37 16.03
C GLY A 16 -30.21 2.15 14.57
N VAL A 17 -30.02 0.90 14.16
CA VAL A 17 -29.59 0.56 12.78
C VAL A 17 -30.55 1.08 11.71
N ALA A 18 -31.85 1.17 12.02
CA ALA A 18 -32.88 1.66 11.10
C ALA A 18 -32.73 3.17 10.77
N GLY A 19 -31.96 3.92 11.55
CA GLY A 19 -31.68 5.33 11.30
C GLY A 19 -30.55 5.60 10.30
N LEU A 20 -29.85 4.57 9.83
CA LEU A 20 -28.73 4.73 8.89
C LEU A 20 -29.23 4.91 7.46
N ASP A 21 -28.73 5.94 6.76
CA ASP A 21 -28.89 6.10 5.31
C ASP A 21 -27.74 5.40 4.57
N VAL A 22 -28.00 4.17 4.11
CA VAL A 22 -26.96 3.30 3.55
C VAL A 22 -26.77 3.58 2.07
N ILE A 23 -25.62 4.17 1.70
CA ILE A 23 -25.25 4.44 0.31
C ILE A 23 -25.03 3.13 -0.48
N ARG A 24 -24.17 2.24 0.02
CA ARG A 24 -23.84 0.95 -0.61
C ARG A 24 -23.15 -0.01 0.36
N HIS A 25 -23.00 -1.26 -0.07
CA HIS A 25 -22.14 -2.26 0.56
C HIS A 25 -20.87 -2.46 -0.27
N GLY A 26 -19.74 -2.68 0.39
CA GLY A 26 -18.45 -2.90 -0.28
C GLY A 26 -17.61 -3.94 0.45
N VAL A 27 -16.89 -4.75 -0.32
CA VAL A 27 -15.97 -5.78 0.17
C VAL A 27 -14.64 -5.62 -0.56
N GLY A 28 -13.53 -5.68 0.17
CA GLY A 28 -12.18 -5.60 -0.37
C GLY A 28 -11.26 -6.58 0.32
N LEU A 29 -10.27 -7.06 -0.43
CA LEU A 29 -9.22 -7.96 0.07
C LEU A 29 -7.98 -7.13 0.39
N ARG A 30 -7.52 -7.20 1.64
CA ARG A 30 -6.28 -6.52 2.04
C ARG A 30 -5.07 -7.31 1.53
N PRO A 31 -4.10 -6.69 0.84
CA PRO A 31 -2.91 -7.37 0.34
C PRO A 31 -1.89 -7.57 1.48
N CYS A 32 -2.23 -8.44 2.45
CA CYS A 32 -1.33 -8.80 3.54
C CYS A 32 -0.26 -9.78 3.04
N ARG A 33 0.95 -9.69 3.60
CA ARG A 33 2.03 -10.64 3.34
C ARG A 33 2.60 -11.10 4.68
N GLU A 34 2.86 -12.40 4.81
CA GLU A 34 3.65 -12.93 5.93
C GLU A 34 5.05 -12.30 5.90
N GLY A 35 5.51 -11.83 7.06
CA GLY A 35 6.76 -11.05 7.15
C GLY A 35 6.61 -9.55 6.85
N GLY A 36 5.39 -9.05 6.65
CA GLY A 36 5.11 -7.62 6.50
C GLY A 36 5.36 -7.09 5.08
N VAL A 37 5.52 -5.78 4.92
CA VAL A 37 5.77 -5.17 3.61
C VAL A 37 7.12 -5.63 3.04
N ARG A 38 7.19 -5.86 1.73
CA ARG A 38 8.43 -6.13 1.00
C ARG A 38 8.78 -4.89 0.17
N ILE A 39 9.90 -4.25 0.52
CA ILE A 39 10.49 -3.14 -0.25
C ILE A 39 11.99 -3.41 -0.41
N GLU A 40 12.37 -3.93 -1.58
CA GLU A 40 13.74 -4.33 -1.90
C GLU A 40 13.94 -4.45 -3.41
N THR A 41 15.20 -4.39 -3.85
CA THR A 41 15.60 -4.63 -5.24
C THR A 41 15.98 -6.11 -5.42
N GLU A 42 15.50 -6.72 -6.50
CA GLU A 42 15.83 -8.09 -6.90
C GLU A 42 16.27 -8.10 -8.38
N LEU A 43 17.41 -8.75 -8.67
CA LEU A 43 17.78 -9.11 -10.04
C LEU A 43 17.30 -10.54 -10.29
N MET A 44 16.29 -10.68 -11.15
CA MET A 44 15.69 -11.98 -11.44
C MET A 44 16.55 -12.77 -12.44
N ASP A 45 16.61 -14.09 -12.28
CA ASP A 45 17.36 -14.97 -13.18
C ASP A 45 16.92 -14.79 -14.64
N GLY A 46 17.88 -14.52 -15.52
CA GLY A 46 17.64 -14.31 -16.94
C GLY A 46 17.04 -12.94 -17.30
N MET A 47 16.99 -11.99 -16.35
CA MET A 47 16.57 -10.61 -16.60
C MET A 47 17.74 -9.64 -16.40
N ASP A 48 17.94 -8.75 -17.36
CA ASP A 48 18.92 -7.65 -17.27
C ASP A 48 18.34 -6.39 -16.60
N CYS A 49 17.08 -6.46 -16.15
CA CYS A 49 16.36 -5.35 -15.55
C CYS A 49 16.08 -5.65 -14.07
N PRO A 50 16.56 -4.82 -13.12
CA PRO A 50 16.26 -4.97 -11.71
C PRO A 50 14.79 -4.64 -11.42
N VAL A 51 14.19 -5.41 -10.50
CA VAL A 51 12.81 -5.22 -10.03
C VAL A 51 12.82 -4.68 -8.62
N ILE A 52 12.15 -3.54 -8.41
CA ILE A 52 11.92 -3.00 -7.06
C ILE A 52 10.53 -3.44 -6.60
N HIS A 53 10.50 -4.25 -5.55
CA HIS A 53 9.25 -4.68 -4.91
C HIS A 53 8.69 -3.58 -4.03
N ASN A 54 7.37 -3.41 -4.00
CA ASN A 54 6.66 -2.55 -3.06
C ASN A 54 5.24 -3.09 -2.86
N TYR A 55 5.10 -4.14 -2.06
CA TYR A 55 3.81 -4.79 -1.81
C TYR A 55 3.71 -5.37 -0.39
N GLY A 56 2.51 -5.83 0.00
CA GLY A 56 2.27 -6.44 1.31
C GLY A 56 1.73 -5.49 2.38
N HIS A 57 1.12 -4.37 1.99
CA HIS A 57 0.72 -3.28 2.90
C HIS A 57 -0.52 -3.56 3.78
N ALA A 58 -1.12 -4.75 3.69
CA ALA A 58 -2.26 -5.15 4.51
C ALA A 58 -3.35 -4.06 4.60
N GLY A 59 -3.74 -3.65 5.81
CA GLY A 59 -4.74 -2.61 6.06
C GLY A 59 -4.22 -1.19 6.19
N TRP A 60 -2.90 -0.98 6.06
CA TRP A 60 -2.25 0.29 6.38
C TRP A 60 -1.63 1.00 5.18
N GLY A 61 -1.79 0.47 3.95
CA GLY A 61 -1.10 1.02 2.76
C GLY A 61 -1.29 2.52 2.54
N TYR A 62 -2.44 3.09 2.86
CA TYR A 62 -2.63 4.55 2.77
C TYR A 62 -1.77 5.32 3.77
N GLN A 63 -1.81 4.93 5.05
CA GLN A 63 -1.14 5.70 6.11
C GLN A 63 0.40 5.66 5.99
N GLY A 64 0.96 4.60 5.41
CA GLY A 64 2.40 4.45 5.19
C GLY A 64 2.86 4.70 3.75
N SER A 65 1.95 5.11 2.86
CA SER A 65 2.21 5.21 1.41
C SER A 65 3.44 6.06 1.07
N TYR A 66 3.55 7.25 1.66
CA TYR A 66 4.66 8.17 1.39
C TYR A 66 6.01 7.60 1.82
N GLY A 67 6.12 7.04 3.04
CA GLY A 67 7.36 6.43 3.50
C GLY A 67 7.76 5.20 2.67
N CYS A 68 6.79 4.39 2.25
CA CYS A 68 7.06 3.27 1.33
C CYS A 68 7.53 3.76 -0.04
N ALA A 69 6.93 4.83 -0.57
CA ALA A 69 7.32 5.41 -1.85
C ALA A 69 8.72 6.07 -1.80
N GLU A 70 9.04 6.76 -0.71
CA GLU A 70 10.36 7.34 -0.47
C GLU A 70 11.45 6.26 -0.51
N ARG A 71 11.25 5.13 0.18
CA ARG A 71 12.20 4.01 0.13
C ARG A 71 12.35 3.42 -1.28
N VAL A 72 11.28 3.39 -2.07
CA VAL A 72 11.34 2.95 -3.48
C VAL A 72 12.17 3.91 -4.33
N VAL A 73 12.04 5.23 -4.10
CA VAL A 73 12.86 6.23 -4.80
C VAL A 73 14.34 6.05 -4.46
N GLU A 74 14.68 5.86 -3.19
CA GLU A 74 16.06 5.58 -2.77
C GLU A 74 16.63 4.34 -3.48
N LEU A 75 15.87 3.23 -3.52
CA LEU A 75 16.27 2.00 -4.22
C LEU A 75 16.44 2.21 -5.73
N ALA A 76 15.61 3.05 -6.34
CA ALA A 76 15.73 3.39 -7.75
C ALA A 76 17.00 4.18 -8.03
N ASP A 77 17.33 5.16 -7.19
CA ASP A 77 18.56 5.94 -7.29
C ASP A 77 19.81 5.05 -7.12
N GLU A 78 19.79 4.11 -6.16
CA GLU A 78 20.84 3.10 -5.97
C GLU A 78 21.05 2.26 -7.25
N VAL A 79 19.97 1.79 -7.87
CA VAL A 79 19.99 1.03 -9.13
C VAL A 79 20.61 1.86 -10.27
N PHE A 80 20.20 3.12 -10.44
CA PHE A 80 20.72 3.98 -11.51
C PHE A 80 22.18 4.38 -11.30
N ALA A 81 22.62 4.54 -10.04
CA ALA A 81 24.02 4.84 -9.72
C ALA A 81 24.96 3.66 -9.99
N GLY A 82 24.50 2.43 -9.69
CA GLY A 82 25.22 1.18 -9.96
C GLY A 82 25.35 0.83 -11.44
N GLY A 83 24.49 1.38 -12.30
CA GLY A 83 24.53 1.24 -13.76
C GLY A 83 25.56 2.11 -14.47
N SER A 84 26.58 2.65 -13.78
CA SER A 84 27.62 3.50 -14.36
C SER A 84 28.67 2.71 -15.16
N GLY A 85 28.18 1.97 -16.16
CA GLY A 85 28.94 1.29 -17.20
C GLY A 85 28.44 1.58 -18.61
N ASP A 86 27.78 2.72 -18.85
CA ASP A 86 27.80 3.43 -20.14
C ASP A 86 27.01 4.74 -20.01
N LYS A 87 27.72 5.83 -19.72
CA LYS A 87 27.16 7.16 -19.97
C LYS A 87 27.10 7.33 -21.50
N ALA A 88 25.95 7.01 -22.10
CA ALA A 88 25.66 7.41 -23.45
C ALA A 88 25.81 8.94 -23.54
N LYS A 89 26.84 9.38 -24.26
CA LYS A 89 27.08 10.78 -24.59
C LYS A 89 25.87 11.28 -25.38
N LEU A 90 25.24 12.35 -24.88
CA LEU A 90 24.54 13.31 -25.72
C LEU A 90 25.55 14.31 -26.28
#